data_AF-R7FEX8-F1
#
_entry.id   AF-R7FEX8-F1
#
_cell.length_a   1.000
_cell.length_b   1.000
_cell.length_c   1.000
_cell.angle_alpha   90.00
_cell.angle_beta   90.00
_cell.angle_gamma   90.00
#
_symmetry.space_group_name_H-M   'P 1'
#
loop_
_entity.id
_entity.type
_entity.pdbx_description
1 polymer ?
#
loop_
_entity_poly.entity_id
_entity_poly.type
_entity_poly.pdbx_seq_one_letter_code
_entity_poly.pdbx_strand_id
1 'polypeptide(L)'
;MDNIKTHNIDGNRLIEDLENNKYWIIFKNYLGEEITSEIPKDIFDAYIESKSAYKKNKNEEERHWEHIELSENELFRKSSQYQDSVENIIIKKEVERELHLAVQKLPRVQKNRLQKYYYDEKT
;
A
#
# COMPACT_ATOMS: atom_id res chain seq x y z
N MET A 1 -5.50 35.86 -3.85
CA MET A 1 -5.18 34.59 -4.53
C MET A 1 -4.63 33.73 -3.43
N ASP A 2 -5.48 32.90 -2.84
CA ASP A 2 -5.18 32.30 -1.54
C ASP A 2 -4.17 31.17 -1.72
N ASN A 3 -2.90 31.46 -1.43
CA ASN A 3 -1.78 30.49 -1.46
C ASN A 3 -1.77 29.57 -0.21
N ILE A 4 -2.96 29.30 0.32
CA ILE A 4 -3.17 28.47 1.50
C ILE A 4 -3.58 27.07 1.04
N LYS A 5 -2.76 26.07 1.36
CA LYS A 5 -3.09 24.66 1.16
C LYS A 5 -3.52 24.02 2.47
N THR A 6 -4.50 23.13 2.40
CA THR A 6 -4.98 22.36 3.55
C THR A 6 -4.86 20.88 3.26
N HIS A 7 -4.25 20.14 4.19
CA HIS A 7 -4.09 18.69 4.16
C HIS A 7 -4.85 18.08 5.33
N ASN A 8 -5.69 17.08 5.06
CA ASN A 8 -6.37 16.31 6.11
C ASN A 8 -5.67 14.96 6.26
N ILE A 9 -5.04 14.72 7.41
CA ILE A 9 -4.22 13.53 7.66
C ILE A 9 -4.55 13.00 9.06
N ASP A 10 -4.99 11.74 9.15
CA ASP A 10 -5.32 11.04 10.40
C ASP A 10 -6.25 11.82 11.36
N GLY A 11 -7.22 12.55 10.79
CA GLY A 11 -8.17 13.35 11.56
C GLY A 11 -7.63 14.72 12.01
N ASN A 12 -6.38 15.04 11.68
CA ASN A 12 -5.78 16.36 11.89
C ASN A 12 -5.78 17.17 10.59
N ARG A 13 -5.83 18.49 10.73
CA ARG A 13 -5.71 19.45 9.63
C ARG A 13 -4.35 20.11 9.67
N LEU A 14 -3.63 20.02 8.56
CA LEU A 14 -2.37 20.72 8.35
C LEU A 14 -2.62 21.86 7.36
N ILE A 15 -2.17 23.06 7.66
CA ILE A 15 -2.33 24.25 6.82
C ILE A 15 -0.95 24.77 6.45
N GLU A 16 -0.71 24.98 5.16
CA GLU A 16 0.51 25.55 4.60
C GLU A 16 0.15 26.89 3.94
N ASP A 17 0.74 27.99 4.44
CA ASP A 17 0.71 29.29 3.79
C ASP A 17 2.07 29.54 3.11
N LEU A 18 2.08 29.40 1.79
CA LEU A 18 3.27 29.53 0.96
C LEU A 18 3.73 30.99 0.82
N GLU A 19 2.85 31.96 1.05
CA GLU A 19 3.14 33.38 0.89
C GLU A 19 3.91 33.91 2.10
N ASN A 20 3.50 33.49 3.29
CA ASN A 20 4.15 33.89 4.54
C ASN A 20 5.15 32.86 5.09
N ASN A 21 5.30 31.71 4.40
CA ASN A 21 6.10 30.57 4.83
C ASN A 21 5.76 30.11 6.25
N LYS A 22 4.45 30.00 6.53
CA LYS A 22 3.91 29.60 7.83
C LYS A 22 3.13 28.30 7.71
N TYR A 23 3.22 27.50 8.76
CA TYR A 23 2.67 26.15 8.79
C TYR A 23 1.92 25.94 10.10
N TRP A 24 0.74 25.35 10.04
CA TRP A 24 -0.06 25.07 11.22
C TRP A 24 -0.56 23.64 11.24
N ILE A 25 -0.75 23.13 12.45
CA ILE A 25 -1.46 21.90 12.73
C ILE A 25 -2.68 22.19 13.60
N ILE A 26 -3.81 21.59 13.22
CA ILE A 26 -5.09 21.64 13.91
C ILE A 26 -5.45 20.22 14.31
N PHE A 27 -5.60 19.99 15.59
CA PHE A 27 -5.92 18.68 16.16
C PHE A 27 -6.89 18.82 17.34
N LYS A 28 -7.59 17.74 17.67
CA LYS A 28 -8.48 17.71 18.84
C LYS A 28 -7.73 17.25 20.08
N ASN A 29 -7.91 17.94 21.19
CA ASN A 29 -7.41 17.49 22.49
C ASN A 29 -8.28 16.36 23.07
N TYR A 30 -7.93 15.87 24.26
CA TYR A 30 -8.68 14.81 24.95
C TYR A 30 -10.11 15.22 25.36
N LEU A 31 -10.39 16.53 25.41
CA LEU A 31 -11.73 17.08 25.65
C LEU A 31 -12.53 17.27 24.34
N GLY A 32 -11.93 17.01 23.18
CA GLY A 32 -12.54 17.17 21.87
C GLY A 32 -12.48 18.60 21.30
N GLU A 33 -11.79 19.52 21.98
CA GLU A 33 -11.61 20.90 21.54
C GLU A 33 -10.52 20.98 20.47
N GLU A 34 -10.76 21.79 19.43
CA GLU A 34 -9.78 22.01 18.36
C GLU A 34 -8.70 23.00 18.80
N ILE A 35 -7.46 22.53 18.82
CA ILE A 35 -6.27 23.33 19.09
C ILE A 35 -5.57 23.60 17.77
N THR A 36 -5.23 24.87 17.53
CA THR A 36 -4.39 25.29 16.40
C THR A 36 -3.03 25.71 16.92
N SER A 37 -1.96 25.13 16.38
CA SER A 37 -0.57 25.48 16.70
C SER A 37 0.21 25.77 15.44
N GLU A 38 0.97 26.87 15.44
CA GLU A 38 1.99 27.11 14.42
C GLU A 38 3.15 26.14 14.67
N ILE A 39 3.68 25.54 13.60
CA ILE A 39 4.78 24.60 13.65
C ILE A 39 5.86 24.99 12.64
N PRO A 40 7.12 24.69 12.94
CA PRO A 40 8.20 24.76 11.97
C PRO A 40 7.97 23.89 10.72
N LYS A 41 8.49 24.34 9.57
CA LYS A 41 8.36 23.66 8.27
C LYS A 41 8.91 22.23 8.28
N ASP A 42 10.05 22.02 8.94
CA ASP A 42 10.68 20.71 9.08
C ASP A 42 9.76 19.71 9.81
N ILE A 43 9.07 20.15 10.86
CA ILE A 43 8.08 19.32 11.57
C ILE A 43 6.86 19.04 10.68
N PHE A 44 6.40 20.04 9.93
CA PHE A 44 5.29 19.90 8.99
C PHE A 44 5.59 18.87 7.89
N ASP A 45 6.75 19.00 7.24
CA ASP A 45 7.20 18.10 6.18
C ASP A 45 7.39 16.68 6.72
N ALA A 46 8.05 16.53 7.88
CA ALA A 46 8.24 15.24 8.53
C ALA A 46 6.92 14.56 8.90
N TYR A 47 5.90 15.34 9.31
CA TYR A 47 4.57 14.79 9.57
C TYR A 47 3.94 14.23 8.31
N ILE A 48 3.96 14.97 7.19
CA ILE A 48 3.39 14.51 5.92
C ILE A 48 4.13 13.26 5.43
N GLU A 49 5.45 13.28 5.44
CA GLU A 49 6.27 12.17 4.96
C GLU A 49 6.07 10.91 5.80
N SER A 50 6.14 11.01 7.12
CA SER A 50 5.98 9.87 8.03
C SER A 50 4.61 9.20 7.85
N LYS A 51 3.55 9.97 7.64
CA LYS A 51 2.20 9.43 7.41
C LYS A 51 2.05 8.77 6.05
N SER A 52 2.63 9.35 5.01
CA SER A 52 2.70 8.74 3.68
C SER A 52 3.44 7.41 3.73
N ALA A 53 4.62 7.38 4.38
CA ALA A 53 5.43 6.18 4.56
C ALA A 53 4.69 5.09 5.35
N TYR A 54 4.05 5.45 6.46
CA TYR A 54 3.25 4.50 7.25
C TYR A 54 2.12 3.89 6.42
N LYS A 55 1.39 4.70 5.65
CA LYS A 55 0.32 4.20 4.76
C LYS A 55 0.85 3.26 3.68
N LYS A 56 2.01 3.60 3.10
CA LYS A 56 2.68 2.74 2.12
C LYS A 56 3.01 1.39 2.73
N ASN A 57 3.68 1.39 3.89
CA ASN A 57 4.07 0.15 4.59
C ASN A 57 2.85 -0.69 4.92
N LYS A 58 1.80 -0.10 5.51
CA LYS A 58 0.55 -0.84 5.82
C LYS A 58 -0.05 -1.49 4.57
N ASN A 59 -0.05 -0.80 3.44
CA ASN A 59 -0.56 -1.36 2.18
C ASN A 59 0.35 -2.45 1.60
N GLU A 60 1.65 -2.43 1.88
CA GLU A 60 2.58 -3.49 1.51
C GLU A 60 2.36 -4.72 2.39
N GLU A 61 2.26 -4.53 3.71
CA GLU A 61 1.94 -5.58 4.68
C GLU A 61 0.63 -6.29 4.29
N GLU A 62 -0.45 -5.52 4.10
CA GLU A 62 -1.77 -6.08 3.74
C GLU A 62 -1.76 -6.86 2.41
N ARG A 63 -0.92 -6.49 1.45
CA ARG A 63 -0.88 -7.13 0.13
C ARG A 63 0.12 -8.29 0.02
N HIS A 64 1.22 -8.23 0.77
CA HIS A 64 2.36 -9.10 0.56
C HIS A 64 2.73 -9.96 1.77
N TRP A 65 2.26 -9.62 2.98
CA TRP A 65 2.48 -10.51 4.11
C TRP A 65 1.45 -11.63 4.09
N GLU A 66 1.95 -12.87 4.03
CA GLU A 66 1.11 -14.06 4.18
C GLU A 66 0.56 -14.08 5.62
N HIS A 67 -0.69 -13.64 5.79
CA HIS A 67 -1.43 -13.74 7.06
C HIS A 67 -2.05 -15.13 7.28
N ILE A 68 -1.68 -16.13 6.48
CA ILE A 68 -2.23 -17.48 6.55
C ILE A 68 -1.41 -18.28 7.54
N GLU A 69 -2.03 -18.73 8.63
CA GLU A 69 -1.47 -19.79 9.46
C GLU A 69 -1.33 -21.05 8.61
N LEU A 70 -0.08 -21.44 8.34
CA LEU A 70 0.21 -22.63 7.54
C LEU A 70 0.17 -23.87 8.45
N SER A 71 -0.60 -24.87 8.04
CA SER A 71 -0.55 -26.21 8.63
C SER A 71 0.78 -26.91 8.33
N GLU A 72 1.14 -27.94 9.10
CA GLU A 72 2.34 -28.75 8.84
C GLU A 72 2.38 -29.31 7.41
N ASN A 73 1.22 -29.69 6.86
CA ASN A 73 1.12 -30.17 5.49
C ASN A 73 1.44 -29.08 4.45
N GLU A 74 1.05 -27.83 4.71
CA GLU A 74 1.37 -26.70 3.83
C GLU A 74 2.84 -26.31 3.94
N LEU A 75 3.41 -26.34 5.15
CA LEU A 75 4.84 -26.16 5.36
C LEU A 75 5.64 -27.26 4.65
N PHE A 76 5.19 -28.51 4.73
CA PHE A 76 5.80 -29.62 4.01
C PHE A 76 5.77 -29.38 2.50
N ARG A 77 4.62 -28.94 1.94
CA ARG A 77 4.49 -28.59 0.51
C ARG A 77 5.41 -27.43 0.07
N LYS A 78 5.73 -26.50 0.98
CA LYS A 78 6.66 -25.39 0.73
C LYS A 78 8.13 -25.78 0.97
N SER A 79 8.41 -26.95 1.51
CA SER A 79 9.78 -27.39 1.82
C SER A 79 10.55 -27.81 0.55
N SER A 80 11.88 -27.67 0.58
CA SER A 80 12.75 -28.10 -0.53
C SER A 80 12.74 -29.61 -0.78
N GLN A 81 12.14 -30.40 0.12
CA GLN A 81 12.04 -31.86 0.02
C GLN A 81 10.74 -32.31 -0.68
N TYR A 82 9.78 -31.41 -0.86
CA TYR A 82 8.52 -31.74 -1.51
C TYR A 82 8.72 -32.01 -3.00
N GLN A 83 8.12 -33.09 -3.48
CA GLN A 83 7.99 -33.40 -4.90
C GLN A 83 6.50 -33.50 -5.24
N ASP A 84 6.07 -32.73 -6.23
CA ASP A 84 4.71 -32.87 -6.78
C ASP A 84 4.55 -34.23 -7.46
N SER A 85 3.35 -34.82 -7.34
CA SER A 85 2.99 -35.97 -8.16
C SER A 85 2.93 -35.59 -9.65
N VAL A 86 3.03 -36.58 -10.53
CA VAL A 86 2.94 -36.35 -11.99
C VAL A 86 1.61 -35.67 -12.36
N GLU A 87 0.52 -36.08 -11.72
CA GLU A 87 -0.81 -35.48 -11.91
C GLU A 87 -0.80 -34.01 -11.49
N ASN A 88 -0.22 -33.68 -10.33
CA ASN A 88 -0.13 -32.29 -9.87
C ASN A 88 0.72 -31.43 -10.81
N ILE A 89 1.81 -31.96 -11.37
CA ILE A 89 2.63 -31.26 -12.36
C ILE A 89 1.81 -30.95 -13.61
N ILE A 90 1.04 -31.93 -14.11
CA ILE A 90 0.19 -31.76 -15.30
C ILE A 90 -0.90 -30.72 -15.02
N ILE A 91 -1.57 -30.81 -13.86
CA ILE A 91 -2.61 -29.86 -13.45
C ILE A 91 -2.03 -28.45 -13.37
N LYS A 92 -0.86 -28.25 -12.74
CA LYS A 92 -0.22 -26.94 -12.64
C LYS A 92 0.07 -26.35 -14.02
N LYS A 93 0.64 -27.14 -14.93
CA LYS A 93 0.92 -26.69 -16.31
C LYS A 93 -0.36 -26.29 -17.04
N GLU A 94 -1.43 -27.06 -16.87
CA GLU A 94 -2.70 -26.78 -17.53
C GLU A 94 -3.37 -25.51 -16.97
N VAL A 95 -3.35 -25.34 -15.64
CA VAL A 95 -3.84 -24.12 -14.98
C VAL A 95 -3.04 -22.89 -15.42
N GLU A 96 -1.71 -23.00 -15.50
CA GLU A 96 -0.85 -21.92 -15.96
C GLU A 96 -1.14 -21.53 -17.42
N ARG A 97 -1.38 -22.53 -18.29
CA ARG A 97 -1.76 -22.34 -19.69
C ARG A 97 -3.10 -21.60 -19.79
N GLU A 98 -4.11 -22.03 -19.04
CA GLU A 98 -5.43 -21.37 -19.02
C GLU A 98 -5.36 -19.94 -18.47
N LEU A 99 -4.56 -19.71 -17.43
CA LEU A 99 -4.30 -18.37 -16.90
C LEU A 99 -3.68 -17.46 -17.97
N HIS A 100 -2.67 -17.94 -18.69
CA HIS A 100 -2.03 -17.17 -19.76
C HIS A 100 -3.03 -16.81 -20.88
N LEU A 101 -3.87 -17.76 -21.28
CA LEU A 101 -4.91 -17.51 -22.28
C LEU A 101 -5.95 -16.50 -21.78
N ALA A 102 -6.37 -16.58 -20.52
CA ALA A 102 -7.28 -15.62 -19.92
C ALA A 102 -6.68 -14.21 -19.90
N VAL A 103 -5.42 -14.07 -19.47
CA VAL A 103 -4.69 -12.79 -19.47
C VAL A 103 -4.57 -12.24 -20.88
N GLN A 104 -4.30 -13.07 -21.89
CA GLN A 104 -4.24 -12.64 -23.29
C GLN A 104 -5.57 -12.11 -23.84
N LYS A 105 -6.72 -12.55 -23.30
CA LYS A 105 -8.04 -12.04 -23.69
C LYS A 105 -8.40 -10.71 -23.04
N LEU A 106 -7.64 -10.25 -22.03
CA LEU A 106 -7.92 -8.99 -21.35
C LEU A 106 -7.63 -7.77 -22.24
N PRO A 107 -8.39 -6.67 -22.09
CA PRO A 107 -8.08 -5.38 -22.71
C PRO A 107 -6.69 -4.86 -22.29
N ARG A 108 -6.06 -4.04 -23.15
CA ARG A 108 -4.70 -3.50 -22.94
C ARG A 108 -4.52 -2.83 -21.56
N VAL A 109 -5.51 -2.06 -21.11
CA VAL A 109 -5.45 -1.37 -19.81
C VAL A 109 -5.39 -2.37 -18.65
N GLN A 110 -6.15 -3.46 -18.72
CA GLN A 110 -6.18 -4.48 -17.67
C GLN A 110 -4.89 -5.31 -17.66
N LYS A 111 -4.37 -5.68 -18.83
CA LYS A 111 -3.04 -6.32 -18.96
C LYS A 111 -1.93 -5.48 -18.32
N ASN A 112 -1.89 -4.18 -18.64
CA ASN A 112 -0.88 -3.28 -18.09
C ASN A 112 -1.01 -3.13 -16.57
N ARG A 113 -2.22 -3.12 -16.01
CA ARG A 113 -2.44 -3.13 -14.56
C ARG A 113 -1.89 -4.42 -13.94
N LEU A 114 -2.16 -5.56 -14.56
CA LEU A 114 -1.70 -6.85 -14.06
C LEU A 114 -0.18 -6.94 -14.07
N GLN A 115 0.48 -6.50 -15.16
CA GLN A 115 1.94 -6.34 -15.22
C GLN A 115 2.46 -5.44 -14.10
N LYS A 116 1.88 -4.25 -13.95
CA LYS A 116 2.32 -3.26 -12.96
C LYS A 116 2.26 -3.81 -11.53
N TYR A 117 1.14 -4.44 -11.16
CA TYR A 117 0.88 -4.81 -9.76
C TYR A 117 1.37 -6.20 -9.36
N TYR A 118 1.45 -7.16 -10.30
CA TYR A 118 1.80 -8.55 -9.97
C TYR A 118 3.19 -8.99 -10.46
N TYR A 119 3.77 -8.30 -11.45
CA TYR A 119 5.06 -8.71 -12.04
C TYR A 119 6.17 -7.68 -11.84
N ASP A 120 5.85 -6.39 -11.95
CA ASP A 120 6.85 -5.33 -11.83
C ASP A 120 7.05 -4.84 -10.38
N GLU A 121 6.22 -5.31 -9.44
CA GLU A 121 6.16 -4.84 -8.03
C GLU A 121 6.04 -3.30 -7.89
N LYS A 122 5.55 -2.62 -8.94
CA LYS A 122 5.45 -1.16 -8.95
C LYS A 122 4.10 -0.74 -8.38
N THR A 123 4.14 -0.09 -7.22
CA THR A 123 2.95 0.49 -6.59
C THR A 123 2.36 1.64 -7.44
#